data_AF-A0A920NGM3-F1
#
_entry.id   AF-A0A920NGM3-F1
#
_cell.length_a   1.000
_cell.length_b   1.000
_cell.length_c   1.000
_cell.angle_alpha   90.00
_cell.angle_beta   90.00
_cell.angle_gamma   90.00
#
_symmetry.space_group_name_H-M   'P 1'
#
loop_
_entity.id
_entity.type
_entity.pdbx_description
1 polymer ?
#
loop_
_entity_poly.entity_id
_entity_poly.type
_entity_poly.pdbx_seq_one_letter_code
_entity_poly.pdbx_strand_id
1 'polypeptide(L)'
;MYGAVDILTPNEVETEMMVGIRPSSQEEAAEAARILQSRGGHTVIVTLGSEGVFCASGTRSIYVPAFDVDAIDTVGSGMHSMVDWQ
;
A
#
# COMPACT_ATOMS: atom_id res chain seq x y z
N MET A 1 -1.42 0.69 -26.50
CA MET A 1 -1.32 -0.58 -25.76
C MET A 1 -0.92 -0.21 -24.35
N TYR A 2 -1.89 -0.05 -23.44
CA TYR A 2 -1.57 0.22 -22.04
C TYR A 2 -1.11 -1.10 -21.45
N GLY A 3 0.21 -1.29 -21.32
CA GLY A 3 0.77 -2.46 -20.67
C GLY A 3 0.16 -2.59 -19.28
N ALA A 4 -0.29 -3.79 -18.93
CA ALA A 4 -0.90 -4.08 -17.63
C ALA A 4 0.05 -3.61 -16.52
N VAL A 5 -0.25 -2.47 -15.91
CA VAL A 5 0.40 -2.07 -14.68
C VAL A 5 -0.37 -2.80 -13.60
N ASP A 6 0.06 -4.03 -13.31
CA ASP A 6 -0.49 -4.85 -12.24
C ASP A 6 -0.03 -4.25 -10.90
N ILE A 7 -0.89 -3.39 -10.33
CA ILE A 7 -0.75 -2.88 -8.97
C ILE A 7 -1.45 -3.86 -8.04
N LEU A 8 -0.68 -4.55 -7.21
CA LEU A 8 -1.19 -5.44 -6.16
C LEU A 8 -1.12 -4.70 -4.84
N THR A 9 -2.25 -4.57 -4.13
CA THR A 9 -2.30 -3.93 -2.81
C THR A 9 -2.78 -4.89 -1.72
N PRO A 10 -2.11 -6.03 -1.49
CA PRO A 10 -2.61 -7.00 -0.53
C PRO A 10 -2.45 -6.51 0.91
N ASN A 11 -3.46 -6.81 1.71
CA ASN A 11 -3.35 -6.70 3.17
C ASN A 11 -2.52 -7.86 3.76
N GLU A 12 -2.33 -7.89 5.08
CA GLU A 12 -1.56 -8.94 5.77
C GLU A 12 -2.06 -10.35 5.46
N VAL A 13 -3.39 -10.54 5.47
CA VAL A 13 -4.04 -11.84 5.30
C VAL A 13 -3.97 -12.30 3.85
N GLU A 14 -4.21 -11.39 2.90
CA GLU A 14 -4.09 -11.67 1.47
C GLU A 14 -2.65 -11.97 1.08
N THR A 15 -1.69 -11.26 1.70
CA THR A 15 -0.27 -11.52 1.52
C THR A 15 0.08 -12.93 2.01
N GLU A 16 -0.38 -13.32 3.20
CA GLU A 16 -0.22 -14.68 3.71
C GLU A 16 -0.84 -15.74 2.78
N MET A 17 -2.05 -15.50 2.28
CA MET A 17 -2.70 -16.43 1.35
C MET A 17 -1.94 -16.57 0.02
N MET A 18 -1.34 -15.49 -0.47
CA MET A 18 -0.62 -15.52 -1.75
C MET A 18 0.80 -16.05 -1.63
N VAL A 19 1.57 -15.59 -0.64
CA VAL A 19 3.00 -15.91 -0.51
C VAL A 19 3.33 -16.86 0.64
N GLY A 20 2.36 -17.16 1.52
CA GLY A 20 2.58 -17.99 2.71
C GLY A 20 3.30 -17.27 3.85
N ILE A 21 3.49 -15.96 3.72
CA ILE A 21 4.18 -15.11 4.70
C ILE A 21 3.17 -14.07 5.16
N ARG A 22 2.91 -14.05 6.47
CA ARG A 22 2.14 -12.98 7.09
C ARG A 22 3.09 -11.84 7.46
N PRO A 23 3.04 -10.69 6.77
CA PRO A 23 3.95 -9.60 7.05
C PRO A 23 3.57 -8.96 8.40
N SER A 24 4.46 -9.07 9.38
CA SER A 24 4.35 -8.48 10.73
C SER A 24 5.56 -7.61 11.09
N SER A 25 6.37 -7.29 10.07
CA SER A 25 7.57 -6.45 10.17
C SER A 25 7.91 -5.91 8.79
N GLN A 26 8.75 -4.87 8.75
CA GLN A 26 9.27 -4.30 7.52
C GLN A 26 10.02 -5.35 6.67
N GLU A 27 10.83 -6.20 7.30
CA GLU A 27 11.58 -7.24 6.59
C GLU A 27 10.67 -8.28 5.94
N GLU A 28 9.64 -8.73 6.64
CA GLU A 28 8.67 -9.71 6.10
C GLU A 28 7.82 -9.11 4.99
N ALA A 29 7.39 -7.84 5.13
CA ALA A 29 6.69 -7.13 4.07
C ALA A 29 7.57 -6.94 2.83
N ALA A 30 8.86 -6.66 3.01
CA ALA A 30 9.82 -6.57 1.92
C ALA A 30 9.97 -7.91 1.19
N GLU A 31 10.08 -9.01 1.94
CA GLU A 31 10.22 -10.34 1.35
C GLU A 31 8.95 -10.77 0.60
N ALA A 32 7.78 -10.58 1.21
CA ALA A 32 6.50 -10.84 0.57
C ALA A 32 6.32 -10.02 -0.73
N ALA A 33 6.67 -8.73 -0.69
CA ALA A 33 6.59 -7.86 -1.86
C ALA A 33 7.57 -8.29 -2.98
N ARG A 34 8.76 -8.81 -2.65
CA ARG A 34 9.67 -9.38 -3.66
C ARG A 34 9.10 -10.62 -4.32
N ILE A 35 8.51 -11.53 -3.53
CA ILE A 35 7.90 -12.75 -4.06
C ILE A 35 6.75 -12.38 -5.01
N LEU A 36 5.88 -11.45 -4.61
CA LEU A 36 4.79 -10.96 -5.47
C LEU A 36 5.32 -10.27 -6.74
N GLN A 37 6.41 -9.50 -6.65
CA GLN A 37 7.04 -8.90 -7.82
C GLN A 37 7.61 -9.95 -8.78
N SER A 38 8.24 -11.00 -8.24
CA SER A 38 8.77 -12.11 -9.07
C SER A 38 7.66 -12.89 -9.79
N ARG A 39 6.42 -12.83 -9.29
CA ARG A 39 5.24 -13.47 -9.89
C ARG A 39 4.55 -12.62 -10.96
N GLY A 40 5.00 -11.39 -11.19
CA GLY A 40 4.46 -10.50 -12.23
C GLY A 40 3.85 -9.19 -11.72
N GLY A 41 3.79 -8.98 -10.40
CA GLY A 41 3.36 -7.70 -9.85
C GLY A 41 4.41 -6.61 -10.09
N HIS A 42 4.21 -5.72 -11.07
CA HIS A 42 5.17 -4.63 -11.30
C HIS A 42 5.24 -3.65 -10.12
N THR A 43 4.12 -3.47 -9.41
CA THR A 43 4.02 -2.65 -8.22
C THR A 43 3.22 -3.40 -7.16
N VAL A 44 3.81 -3.60 -5.98
CA VAL A 44 3.22 -4.30 -4.84
C VAL A 44 3.22 -3.38 -3.63
N ILE A 45 2.06 -3.17 -3.02
CA ILE A 45 1.87 -2.33 -1.84
C ILE A 45 1.31 -3.22 -0.73
N VAL A 46 2.15 -3.58 0.23
CA VAL A 46 1.78 -4.40 1.38
C VAL A 46 1.46 -3.48 2.56
N THR A 47 0.21 -3.47 3.00
CA THR A 47 -0.20 -2.69 4.18
C THR A 47 0.00 -3.51 5.45
N LEU A 48 0.73 -2.95 6.42
CA LEU A 48 1.06 -3.53 7.73
C LEU A 48 0.22 -2.89 8.86
N GLY A 49 -1.02 -2.48 8.55
CA GLY A 49 -1.93 -1.87 9.52
C GLY A 49 -1.31 -0.71 10.30
N SER A 50 -1.08 -0.93 11.60
CA SER A 50 -0.51 0.05 12.55
C SER A 50 1.00 0.22 12.47
N GLU A 51 1.74 -0.64 11.75
CA GLU A 51 3.18 -0.46 11.56
C GLU A 51 3.49 0.39 10.32
N GLY A 52 2.62 0.36 9.31
CA GLY A 52 2.75 1.20 8.13
C GLY A 52 2.39 0.53 6.83
N VAL A 53 3.10 0.90 5.77
CA VAL A 53 2.93 0.36 4.43
C VAL A 53 4.28 0.19 3.76
N PHE A 54 4.48 -0.97 3.13
CA PHE A 54 5.66 -1.26 2.33
C PHE A 54 5.27 -1.26 0.84
N CYS A 55 5.85 -0.35 0.07
CA CYS A 55 5.62 -0.26 -1.37
C CYS A 55 6.87 -0.73 -2.10
N ALA A 56 6.72 -1.64 -3.05
CA ALA A 56 7.77 -2.14 -3.91
C ALA A 56 7.37 -1.99 -5.37
N SER A 57 8.22 -1.40 -6.19
CA SER A 57 7.97 -1.18 -7.61
C SER A 57 9.25 -1.39 -8.41
N GLY A 58 9.32 -2.51 -9.13
CA GLY A 58 10.50 -2.91 -9.90
C GLY A 58 11.76 -2.98 -9.05
N THR A 59 12.72 -2.09 -9.30
CA THR A 59 14.00 -2.04 -8.56
C THR A 59 13.96 -1.13 -7.33
N ARG A 60 12.83 -0.46 -7.06
CA ARG A 60 12.68 0.46 -5.94
C ARG A 60 11.74 -0.13 -4.90
N SER A 61 12.05 0.12 -3.64
CA SER A 61 11.15 -0.16 -2.53
C SER A 61 11.22 0.97 -1.54
N ILE A 62 10.09 1.30 -0.93
CA ILE A 62 9.95 2.30 0.11
C ILE A 62 9.11 1.71 1.22
N TYR A 63 9.62 1.83 2.44
CA TYR A 63 8.84 1.61 3.64
C TYR A 63 8.36 2.96 4.14
N VAL A 64 7.06 3.08 4.36
CA VAL A 64 6.44 4.24 4.98
C VAL A 64 5.88 3.77 6.31
N PRO A 65 6.48 4.16 7.45
CA PRO A 65 5.92 3.82 8.75
C PRO A 65 4.52 4.42 8.87
N ALA A 66 3.62 3.74 9.56
CA ALA A 66 2.31 4.30 9.88
C ALA A 66 2.55 5.59 10.64
N PHE A 67 1.94 6.67 10.16
CA PHE A 67 1.79 7.83 11.02
C PHE A 67 0.94 7.37 12.20
N ASP A 68 1.39 7.67 13.41
CA ASP A 68 0.55 7.72 14.61
C ASP A 68 -0.42 8.88 14.40
N VAL A 69 -1.36 8.68 13.49
CA VAL A 69 -2.48 9.55 13.28
C VAL A 69 -3.46 9.11 14.35
N ASP A 70 -3.48 9.87 15.45
CA ASP A 70 -4.69 10.00 16.24
C ASP A 70 -5.79 10.25 15.20
N ALA A 71 -6.67 9.27 15.03
CA ALA A 71 -7.67 9.26 13.99
C ALA A 71 -8.70 10.37 14.29
N ILE A 72 -8.30 11.62 14.09
CA ILE A 72 -9.19 12.76 14.06
C ILE A 72 -9.89 12.67 12.71
N ASP A 73 -10.95 11.85 12.72
CA ASP A 73 -12.16 11.96 11.91
C ASP A 73 -12.01 12.90 10.68
N THR A 74 -11.42 12.39 9.59
CA THR A 74 -11.34 13.13 8.33
C THR A 74 -12.65 13.00 7.54
N VAL A 75 -13.74 13.55 8.08
CA VAL A 75 -14.83 14.06 7.24
C VAL A 75 -14.33 15.37 6.62
N GLY A 76 -13.62 15.27 5.50
CA GLY A 76 -12.96 16.42 4.92
C GLY A 76 -12.44 16.23 3.50
N SER A 77 -13.19 15.52 2.65
CA SER A 77 -12.94 15.55 1.20
C SER A 77 -14.23 15.94 0.46
N GLY A 78 -14.30 17.22 0.10
CA GLY A 78 -14.94 17.70 -1.13
C GLY A 78 -16.46 17.74 -1.21
N MET A 79 -17.05 18.92 -0.96
CA MET A 79 -18.13 19.40 -1.83
C MET A 79 -17.90 20.87 -2.20
N HIS A 80 -17.44 21.06 -3.43
CA HIS A 80 -17.25 22.35 -4.09
C HIS A 80 -18.58 22.82 -4.69
N SER A 81 -19.19 23.86 -4.11
CA SER A 81 -20.12 24.81 -4.72
C SER A 81 -20.33 25.90 -3.67
N MET A 82 -20.24 27.21 -3.89
CA MET A 82 -20.56 27.99 -5.07
C MET A 82 -19.91 29.37 -4.86
N VAL A 83 -19.52 30.02 -5.95
CA VAL A 83 -19.07 31.41 -6.00
C VAL A 83 -20.08 32.36 -5.37
N ASP A 84 -19.63 33.29 -4.54
CA ASP A 84 -20.19 34.65 -4.50
C ASP A 84 -19.16 35.60 -3.88
N TRP A 85 -18.58 36.46 -4.72
CA TRP A 85 -17.83 37.65 -4.30
C TRP A 85 -18.76 38.85 -4.54
N GLN A 86 -19.21 39.49 -3.47
CA GLN A 86 -19.68 40.89 -3.50
C GLN A 86 -18.60 41.81 -2.94
#